data_AF-A0A8J3J998-F1
#
_entry.id   AF-A0A8J3J998-F1
#
_cell.length_a   1.000
_cell.length_b   1.000
_cell.length_c   1.000
_cell.angle_alpha   90.00
_cell.angle_beta   90.00
_cell.angle_gamma   90.00
#
_symmetry.space_group_name_H-M   'P 1'
#
loop_
_entity.id
_entity.type
_entity.pdbx_description
1 polymer ?
#
loop_
_entity_poly.entity_id
_entity_poly.type
_entity_poly.pdbx_seq_one_letter_code
_entity_poly.pdbx_strand_id
1 'polypeptide(L)'
;MLDDETRRFLQAALTLAPAALARAFDRAVELRGQGGREASRAVKPSAAQNSHIEHTVRTGLRARLAELDEHSPELLSDAKSVTAIAARAVLKRANLTGEQYRILTEPFTAEGVPVPEHPAA
;
A
#
# COMPACT_ATOMS: atom_id res chain seq x y z
N MET A 1 0.01 10.19 -14.09
CA MET A 1 -1.20 10.48 -13.30
C MET A 1 -1.71 9.18 -12.69
N LEU A 2 -2.22 9.21 -11.46
CA LEU A 2 -2.87 8.04 -10.84
C LEU A 2 -4.29 7.89 -11.40
N ASP A 3 -4.79 6.68 -11.57
CA ASP A 3 -6.21 6.46 -11.87
C ASP A 3 -7.10 6.65 -10.63
N ASP A 4 -8.41 6.72 -10.83
CA ASP A 4 -9.37 7.02 -9.77
C ASP A 4 -9.46 5.91 -8.71
N GLU A 5 -9.19 4.66 -9.08
CA GLU A 5 -9.20 3.53 -8.15
C GLU A 5 -7.99 3.58 -7.22
N THR A 6 -6.80 3.88 -7.76
CA THR A 6 -5.59 4.08 -6.97
C THR A 6 -5.75 5.25 -6.00
N ARG A 7 -6.40 6.34 -6.43
CA ARG A 7 -6.69 7.49 -5.54
C ARG A 7 -7.66 7.10 -4.42
N ARG A 8 -8.73 6.35 -4.73
CA ARG A 8 -9.69 5.87 -3.73
C ARG A 8 -9.03 4.93 -2.72
N PHE A 9 -8.19 4.00 -3.19
CA PHE A 9 -7.38 3.15 -2.32
C PHE A 9 -6.51 3.99 -1.38
N LEU A 10 -5.76 4.97 -1.91
CA LEU A 10 -4.91 5.84 -1.09
C LEU A 10 -5.72 6.62 -0.05
N GLN A 11 -6.88 7.17 -0.41
CA GLN A 11 -7.75 7.87 0.53
C GLN A 11 -8.19 6.95 1.68
N ALA A 12 -8.60 5.72 1.39
CA ALA A 12 -9.01 4.76 2.41
C ALA A 12 -7.81 4.31 3.27
N ALA A 13 -6.69 3.92 2.66
CA ALA A 13 -5.49 3.48 3.38
C ALA A 13 -4.93 4.57 4.31
N LEU A 14 -4.94 5.83 3.87
CA LEU A 14 -4.42 6.97 4.65
C LEU A 14 -5.32 7.38 5.83
N THR A 15 -6.54 6.85 5.93
CA THR A 15 -7.47 7.08 7.04
C THR A 15 -7.50 5.94 8.06
N LEU A 16 -6.75 4.86 7.83
CA LEU A 16 -6.63 3.76 8.79
C LEU A 16 -6.08 4.24 10.14
N ALA A 17 -6.58 3.67 11.22
CA ALA A 17 -6.05 3.88 12.57
C ALA A 17 -4.58 3.40 12.67
N PRO A 18 -3.75 3.96 13.57
CA PRO A 18 -2.34 3.59 13.70
C PRO A 18 -2.14 2.07 13.91
N ALA A 19 -2.96 1.45 14.76
CA ALA A 19 -2.90 0.01 15.00
C ALA A 19 -3.21 -0.83 13.74
N ALA A 20 -4.08 -0.35 12.85
CA ALA A 20 -4.38 -1.03 11.59
C ALA A 20 -3.22 -0.90 10.59
N LEU A 21 -2.57 0.27 10.55
CA LEU A 21 -1.35 0.47 9.75
C LEU A 21 -0.20 -0.42 10.23
N ALA A 22 -0.04 -0.58 11.55
CA ALA A 22 0.95 -1.47 12.13
C ALA A 22 0.70 -2.94 11.72
N ARG A 23 -0.53 -3.43 11.89
CA ARG A 23 -0.90 -4.79 11.46
C ARG A 23 -0.75 -5.01 9.96
N ALA A 24 -1.09 -4.01 9.14
CA ALA A 24 -0.86 -4.08 7.70
C ALA A 24 0.65 -4.21 7.39
N PHE A 25 1.51 -3.48 8.09
CA PHE A 25 2.95 -3.64 7.93
C PHE A 25 3.44 -5.02 8.35
N ASP A 26 3.03 -5.51 9.53
CA ASP A 26 3.39 -6.85 10.01
C ASP A 26 2.99 -7.93 9.02
N ARG A 27 1.75 -7.86 8.51
CA ARG A 27 1.25 -8.78 7.48
C ARG A 27 2.08 -8.71 6.19
N ALA A 28 2.48 -7.51 5.77
CA ALA A 28 3.34 -7.36 4.60
C ALA A 28 4.73 -7.96 4.80
N VAL A 29 5.28 -7.90 6.02
CA VAL A 29 6.56 -8.54 6.38
C VAL A 29 6.45 -10.06 6.29
N GLU A 30 5.37 -10.66 6.81
CA GLU A 30 5.11 -12.10 6.70
C GLU A 30 5.00 -12.56 5.23
N LEU A 31 4.20 -11.82 4.44
CA LEU A 31 3.95 -12.11 3.04
C LEU A 31 5.18 -11.90 2.15
N ARG A 32 6.15 -11.10 2.60
CA ARG A 32 7.39 -10.83 1.85
C ARG A 32 8.16 -12.11 1.54
N GLY A 33 8.21 -13.05 2.49
CA GLY A 33 8.85 -14.36 2.31
C GLY A 33 8.05 -15.33 1.44
N GLN A 34 6.75 -15.11 1.30
CA GLN A 34 5.79 -15.96 0.59
C GLN A 34 5.58 -15.53 -0.86
N GLY A 35 6.57 -14.86 -1.46
CA GLY A 35 6.49 -14.34 -2.82
C GLY A 35 6.22 -12.83 -2.92
N GLY A 36 5.93 -12.14 -1.80
CA GLY A 36 5.71 -10.68 -1.79
C GLY A 36 6.90 -9.87 -2.30
N ARG A 37 8.13 -10.35 -2.08
CA ARG A 37 9.33 -9.73 -2.66
C ARG A 37 9.34 -9.74 -4.19
N GLU A 38 9.01 -10.89 -4.79
CA GLU A 38 8.99 -11.01 -6.25
C GLU A 38 7.77 -10.31 -6.86
N ALA A 39 6.63 -10.38 -6.19
CA ALA A 39 5.45 -9.59 -6.56
C ALA A 39 5.79 -8.09 -6.59
N SER A 40 6.42 -7.55 -5.54
CA SER A 40 6.80 -6.13 -5.48
C SER A 40 7.79 -5.73 -6.59
N ARG A 41 8.65 -6.65 -7.05
CA ARG A 41 9.59 -6.40 -8.16
C ARG A 41 8.91 -6.44 -9.53
N ALA A 42 7.83 -7.21 -9.67
CA ALA A 42 7.03 -7.26 -10.88
C ALA A 42 6.26 -5.94 -11.11
N VAL A 43 5.97 -5.20 -10.05
CA VAL A 43 5.33 -3.88 -10.11
C VAL A 43 6.26 -2.83 -10.72
N LYS A 44 5.97 -2.40 -11.94
CA LYS A 44 6.79 -1.42 -12.70
C LYS A 44 6.01 -0.12 -13.01
N PRO A 45 5.85 0.79 -12.03
CA PRO A 45 5.34 2.14 -12.28
C PRO A 45 6.37 2.97 -13.04
N SER A 46 5.92 3.96 -13.83
CA SER A 46 6.85 4.96 -14.34
C SER A 46 7.42 5.80 -13.19
N ALA A 47 8.56 6.45 -13.40
CA ALA A 47 9.15 7.34 -12.39
C ALA A 47 8.16 8.41 -11.91
N ALA A 48 7.43 9.05 -12.85
CA ALA A 48 6.41 10.04 -12.51
C ALA A 48 5.24 9.47 -11.69
N GLN A 49 4.79 8.25 -12.00
CA GLN A 49 3.76 7.56 -11.21
C GLN A 49 4.26 7.25 -9.80
N ASN A 50 5.48 6.73 -9.70
CA ASN A 50 6.08 6.39 -8.42
C ASN A 50 6.24 7.62 -7.52
N SER A 51 6.81 8.70 -8.07
CA SER A 51 6.99 9.96 -7.33
C SER A 51 5.66 10.54 -6.86
N HIS A 52 4.59 10.42 -7.67
CA HIS A 52 3.26 10.87 -7.26
C HIS A 52 2.75 10.05 -6.06
N ILE A 53 2.81 8.71 -6.12
CA ILE A 53 2.40 7.84 -5.00
C ILE A 53 3.19 8.19 -3.74
N GLU A 54 4.51 8.24 -3.83
CA GLU A 54 5.37 8.53 -2.68
C GLU A 54 5.08 9.91 -2.08
N HIS A 55 4.84 10.92 -2.93
CA HIS A 55 4.45 12.25 -2.47
C HIS A 55 3.11 12.22 -1.74
N THR A 56 2.07 11.63 -2.33
CA THR A 56 0.73 11.52 -1.71
C THR A 56 0.79 10.80 -0.37
N VAL A 57 1.44 9.63 -0.32
CA VAL A 57 1.57 8.84 0.92
C VAL A 57 2.35 9.61 1.97
N ARG A 58 3.49 10.21 1.60
CA ARG A 58 4.32 10.99 2.52
C ARG A 58 3.57 12.17 3.10
N THR A 59 2.86 12.94 2.26
CA THR A 59 2.11 14.11 2.70
C THR A 59 0.93 13.72 3.59
N GLY A 60 0.16 12.69 3.20
CA GLY A 60 -0.99 12.21 3.97
C GLY A 60 -0.61 11.69 5.36
N LEU A 61 0.40 10.83 5.44
CA LEU A 61 0.84 10.29 6.74
C LEU A 61 1.57 11.33 7.60
N ARG A 62 2.30 12.28 7.00
CA ARG A 62 2.95 13.36 7.78
C ARG A 62 1.94 14.29 8.47
N ALA A 63 0.77 14.50 7.88
CA ALA A 63 -0.29 15.27 8.53
C ALA A 63 -0.77 14.63 9.85
N ARG A 64 -0.52 13.32 10.03
CA ARG A 64 -0.87 12.52 11.20
C ARG A 64 0.36 12.12 12.04
N LEU A 65 1.49 12.83 11.88
CA LEU A 65 2.76 12.44 12.52
C LEU A 65 2.61 12.22 14.03
N ALA A 66 2.01 13.15 14.76
CA ALA A 66 1.89 13.03 16.23
C ALA A 66 1.11 11.78 16.66
N GLU A 67 0.00 11.50 15.99
CA GLU A 67 -0.84 10.31 16.24
C GLU A 67 -0.08 9.01 15.97
N LEU A 68 0.70 8.96 14.88
CA LEU A 68 1.48 7.78 14.53
C LEU A 68 2.66 7.57 15.48
N ASP A 69 3.34 8.66 15.85
CA ASP A 69 4.51 8.65 16.76
C ASP A 69 4.13 8.23 18.18
N GLU A 70 2.96 8.64 18.67
CA GLU A 70 2.40 8.21 19.95
C GLU A 70 2.15 6.69 19.99
N HIS A 71 1.74 6.09 18.86
CA HIS A 71 1.55 4.65 18.76
C HIS A 71 2.89 3.88 18.66
N SER A 72 3.77 4.32 17.76
CA SER A 72 5.13 3.80 17.63
C SER A 72 5.99 4.74 16.76
N PRO A 73 7.21 5.14 17.21
CA PRO A 73 8.07 6.05 16.45
C PRO A 73 8.45 5.58 15.04
N GLU A 74 8.50 4.26 14.81
CA GLU A 74 8.87 3.69 13.50
C GLU A 74 7.68 3.62 12.53
N LEU A 75 6.45 3.71 13.04
CA LEU A 75 5.22 3.45 12.28
C LEU A 75 5.08 4.37 11.06
N LEU A 76 5.52 5.63 11.15
CA LEU A 76 5.47 6.53 10.01
C LEU A 76 6.29 6.01 8.82
N SER A 77 7.47 5.43 9.08
CA SER A 77 8.32 4.87 8.04
C SER A 77 7.69 3.61 7.44
N ASP A 78 7.22 2.73 8.30
CA ASP A 78 6.62 1.44 7.94
C ASP A 78 5.34 1.62 7.14
N ALA A 79 4.43 2.47 7.63
CA ALA A 79 3.19 2.82 6.96
C ALA A 79 3.44 3.43 5.58
N LYS A 80 4.46 4.29 5.41
CA LYS A 80 4.83 4.83 4.08
C LYS A 80 5.24 3.72 3.14
N SER A 81 6.08 2.80 3.59
CA SER A 81 6.60 1.70 2.78
C SER A 81 5.48 0.79 2.29
N VAL A 82 4.68 0.26 3.21
CA VAL A 82 3.60 -0.69 2.87
C VAL A 82 2.50 -0.06 2.03
N THR A 83 2.09 1.18 2.36
CA THR A 83 1.06 1.91 1.59
C THR A 83 1.52 2.20 0.17
N ALA A 84 2.78 2.61 -0.01
CA ALA A 84 3.32 2.88 -1.35
C ALA A 84 3.39 1.60 -2.20
N ILE A 85 3.81 0.47 -1.63
CA ILE A 85 3.86 -0.82 -2.34
C ILE A 85 2.46 -1.25 -2.80
N ALA A 86 1.48 -1.26 -1.90
CA ALA A 86 0.11 -1.63 -2.22
C ALA A 86 -0.51 -0.68 -3.26
N ALA A 87 -0.29 0.63 -3.14
CA ALA A 87 -0.79 1.60 -4.12
C ALA A 87 -0.20 1.38 -5.51
N ARG A 88 1.09 1.02 -5.60
CA ARG A 88 1.72 0.67 -6.89
C ARG A 88 1.10 -0.61 -7.47
N ALA A 89 0.78 -1.59 -6.63
CA ALA A 89 0.11 -2.82 -7.04
C ALA A 89 -1.29 -2.54 -7.59
N VAL A 90 -2.09 -1.69 -6.92
CA VAL A 90 -3.40 -1.22 -7.40
C VAL A 90 -3.29 -0.53 -8.76
N LEU A 91 -2.35 0.41 -8.89
CA LEU A 91 -2.12 1.14 -10.15
C LEU A 91 -1.68 0.23 -11.30
N LYS A 92 -0.96 -0.86 -11.00
CA LYS A 92 -0.41 -1.80 -11.98
C LYS A 92 -1.07 -3.16 -11.94
N ARG A 93 -2.31 -3.26 -11.43
CA ARG A 93 -2.99 -4.54 -11.22
C ARG A 93 -3.05 -5.41 -12.47
N ALA A 94 -3.28 -4.81 -13.65
CA ALA A 94 -3.35 -5.52 -14.93
C ALA A 94 -2.02 -6.16 -15.36
N ASN A 95 -0.89 -5.74 -14.78
CA ASN A 95 0.44 -6.24 -15.10
C ASN A 95 0.93 -7.31 -14.12
N LEU A 96 0.13 -7.63 -13.10
CA LEU A 96 0.44 -8.63 -12.09
C LEU A 96 -0.32 -9.92 -12.42
N THR A 97 0.11 -11.02 -11.83
CA THR A 97 -0.80 -12.17 -11.70
C THR A 97 -1.81 -11.88 -10.60
N GLY A 98 -2.96 -12.56 -10.62
CA GLY A 98 -3.96 -12.42 -9.56
C GLY A 98 -3.41 -12.77 -8.16
N GLU A 99 -2.47 -13.72 -8.08
CA GLU A 99 -1.77 -14.06 -6.83
C GLU A 99 -0.83 -12.95 -6.37
N GLN A 100 0.00 -12.41 -7.26
CA GLN A 100 0.89 -11.29 -6.93
C GLN A 100 0.09 -10.06 -6.48
N TYR A 101 -1.01 -9.77 -7.16
CA TYR A 101 -1.90 -8.67 -6.79
C TYR A 101 -2.51 -8.87 -5.40
N ARG A 102 -3.03 -10.08 -5.14
CA ARG A 102 -3.60 -10.44 -3.84
C ARG A 102 -2.57 -10.29 -2.73
N ILE A 103 -1.39 -10.88 -2.87
CA ILE A 103 -0.31 -10.81 -1.86
C ILE A 103 0.06 -9.36 -1.53
N LEU A 104 0.10 -8.46 -2.52
CA LEU A 104 0.48 -7.06 -2.30
C LEU A 104 -0.65 -6.19 -1.75
N THR A 105 -1.91 -6.60 -1.88
CA THR A 105 -3.09 -5.87 -1.40
C THR A 105 -3.69 -6.45 -0.12
N GLU A 106 -3.41 -7.71 0.17
CA GLU A 106 -3.89 -8.45 1.34
C GLU A 106 -3.70 -7.68 2.66
N PRO A 107 -2.52 -7.07 2.94
CA PRO A 107 -2.32 -6.28 4.15
C PRO A 107 -3.38 -5.21 4.42
N PHE A 108 -3.95 -4.64 3.36
CA PHE A 108 -4.96 -3.59 3.46
C PHE A 108 -6.38 -4.16 3.40
N THR A 109 -6.62 -5.18 2.58
CA THR A 109 -7.94 -5.82 2.54
C THR A 109 -8.29 -6.53 3.84
N ALA A 110 -7.29 -7.06 4.56
CA ALA A 110 -7.46 -7.65 5.89
C ALA A 110 -7.93 -6.59 6.92
N GLU A 111 -7.55 -5.32 6.72
CA GLU A 111 -7.98 -4.18 7.52
C GLU A 111 -9.26 -3.51 6.96
N GLY A 112 -9.93 -4.16 6.01
CA GLY A 112 -11.19 -3.69 5.43
C GLY A 112 -11.07 -2.59 4.37
N VAL A 113 -9.85 -2.29 3.90
CA VAL A 113 -9.66 -1.30 2.83
C VAL A 113 -10.06 -1.91 1.49
N PRO A 114 -11.00 -1.29 0.74
CA PRO A 114 -11.40 -1.79 -0.56
C PRO A 114 -10.26 -1.62 -1.58
N VAL A 115 -10.07 -2.64 -2.42
CA VAL A 115 -9.18 -2.61 -3.57
C VAL A 115 -9.96 -3.00 -4.82
N PRO A 116 -9.64 -2.44 -6.01
CA PRO A 116 -10.29 -2.84 -7.24
C PRO A 116 -10.00 -4.31 -7.56
N GLU A 117 -10.92 -4.97 -8.25
CA GLU A 117 -10.70 -6.35 -8.67
C GLU A 117 -9.57 -6.47 -9.68
N HIS A 118 -8.89 -7.62 -9.65
CA HIS A 118 -7.89 -7.94 -10.66
C HIS A 118 -8.59 -8.17 -12.00
N PRO A 119 -8.11 -7.63 -13.13
CA PRO A 119 -8.81 -7.73 -14.42
C PRO A 119 -9.01 -9.15 -14.99
N ALA A 120 -8.30 -10.14 -14.45
CA ALA A 120 -8.40 -11.55 -14.81
C ALA A 120 -9.01 -12.43 -13.70
N ALA A 121 -9.61 -11.81 -12.67
CA ALA A 121 -10.38 -12.49 -11.64
C ALA A 121 -11.85 -12.66 -12.06
#